data_AF-A0A352DYI0-F1
#
_entry.id   AF-A0A352DYI0-F1
#
_cell.length_a   1.000
_cell.length_b   1.000
_cell.length_c   1.000
_cell.angle_alpha   90.00
_cell.angle_beta   90.00
_cell.angle_gamma   90.00
#
_symmetry.space_group_name_H-M   'P 1'
#
loop_
_entity.id
_entity.type
_entity.pdbx_description
1 polymer ?
#
loop_
_entity_poly.entity_id
_entity_poly.type
_entity_poly.pdbx_seq_one_letter_code
_entity_poly.pdbx_strand_id
1 'polypeptide(L)'
;MATVDCYRQHHEEFRGRDSRVGSRSIEDVEHSDAARAEADATLHLASRLRSAVLHRIADVRRQQGVTLRNVARRLGVSLSVVRRQEEPDCDLRLSDLLRWQEVLEVPVAELLVESEGQLSGPVLARSRMVKLMKTAAALRERTAGTPAARVTEMLVEQILELMPELADVTPWHTAGSRRSLDDVGRTARFTVSDDVFRSASS
;
A
#
# COMPACT_ATOMS: atom_id res chain seq x y z
N MET A 1 -15.11 -29.85 -9.44
CA MET A 1 -14.05 -28.86 -9.19
C MET A 1 -14.41 -27.64 -10.00
N ALA A 2 -14.77 -26.54 -9.34
CA ALA A 2 -15.31 -25.35 -9.99
C ALA A 2 -14.33 -24.19 -9.79
N THR A 3 -13.73 -23.74 -10.89
CA THR A 3 -13.08 -22.43 -11.01
C THR A 3 -14.21 -21.40 -10.88
N VAL A 4 -14.17 -20.60 -9.82
CA VAL A 4 -15.14 -19.52 -9.62
C VAL A 4 -14.63 -18.30 -10.37
N ASP A 5 -15.10 -18.16 -11.61
CA ASP A 5 -14.92 -16.97 -12.43
C ASP A 5 -15.73 -15.81 -11.84
N CYS A 6 -15.03 -14.80 -11.32
CA CYS A 6 -15.64 -13.53 -10.92
C CYS A 6 -15.53 -12.52 -12.08
N TYR A 7 -16.30 -12.75 -13.15
CA TYR A 7 -16.61 -11.68 -14.12
C TYR A 7 -18.10 -11.39 -14.08
N ARG A 8 -18.46 -10.27 -13.43
CA ARG A 8 -19.82 -9.74 -13.44
C ARG A 8 -19.90 -8.64 -14.50
N GLN A 9 -20.75 -8.87 -15.49
CA GLN A 9 -21.07 -8.01 -16.63
C GLN A 9 -21.52 -6.60 -16.24
N HIS A 10 -21.10 -5.61 -17.02
CA HIS A 10 -21.93 -4.45 -17.34
C HIS A 10 -21.91 -4.23 -18.86
N HIS A 11 -23.11 -4.19 -19.42
CA HIS A 11 -23.47 -4.10 -20.82
C HIS A 11 -23.71 -2.62 -21.12
N GLU A 12 -22.92 -2.01 -22.01
CA GLU A 12 -23.34 -0.78 -22.69
C GLU A 12 -23.23 -0.96 -24.19
N GLU A 13 -24.38 -0.75 -24.81
CA GLU A 13 -24.67 -0.90 -26.22
C GLU A 13 -24.07 0.28 -26.99
N PHE A 14 -23.25 0.00 -28.00
CA PHE A 14 -23.00 0.97 -29.06
C PHE A 14 -23.20 0.32 -30.42
N ARG A 15 -24.39 0.51 -30.99
CA ARG A 15 -24.74 0.13 -32.36
C ARG A 15 -24.42 1.31 -33.28
N GLY A 16 -23.56 1.08 -34.28
CA GLY A 16 -23.25 2.06 -35.31
C GLY A 16 -22.44 1.49 -36.47
N ARG A 17 -23.14 0.76 -37.36
CA ARG A 17 -22.95 0.58 -38.84
C ARG A 17 -21.76 1.37 -39.43
N ASP A 18 -20.85 0.80 -40.23
CA ASP A 18 -21.08 0.42 -41.63
C ASP A 18 -19.87 -0.29 -42.25
N SER A 19 -20.22 -1.05 -43.27
CA SER A 19 -19.49 -1.86 -44.23
C SER A 19 -18.25 -1.22 -44.85
N ARG A 20 -17.20 -2.05 -45.07
CA ARG A 20 -16.58 -2.29 -46.38
C ARG A 20 -15.50 -3.36 -46.24
N VAL A 21 -15.80 -4.53 -46.81
CA VAL A 21 -14.81 -5.50 -47.26
C VAL A 21 -13.95 -4.79 -48.29
N GLY A 22 -12.78 -4.32 -47.85
CA GLY A 22 -11.68 -3.98 -48.72
C GLY A 22 -10.68 -5.10 -48.59
N SER A 23 -10.52 -5.91 -49.65
CA SER A 23 -9.36 -6.77 -49.84
C SER A 23 -8.10 -5.94 -49.62
N ARG A 24 -7.51 -6.03 -48.42
CA ARG A 24 -6.13 -5.61 -48.21
C ARG A 24 -5.28 -6.79 -48.64
N SER A 25 -4.74 -6.62 -49.83
CA SER A 25 -3.54 -7.26 -50.35
C SER A 25 -2.66 -7.81 -49.23
N ILE A 26 -2.50 -9.14 -49.28
CA ILE A 26 -1.28 -9.81 -48.84
C ILE A 26 -0.14 -9.05 -49.51
N GLU A 27 0.88 -8.64 -48.75
CA GLU A 27 1.99 -7.75 -49.10
C GLU A 27 1.79 -6.31 -48.60
N ASP A 28 2.10 -6.11 -47.32
CA ASP A 28 2.91 -4.97 -46.90
C ASP A 28 3.62 -5.29 -45.57
N VAL A 29 4.94 -5.37 -45.69
CA VAL A 29 5.94 -4.99 -44.68
C VAL A 29 6.12 -5.94 -43.50
N GLU A 30 7.27 -6.62 -43.53
CA GLU A 30 8.16 -6.88 -42.39
C GLU A 30 7.50 -6.74 -41.02
N HIS A 31 7.17 -7.88 -40.41
CA HIS A 31 6.85 -7.96 -38.99
C HIS A 31 8.02 -7.35 -38.22
N SER A 32 7.89 -6.06 -37.90
CA SER A 32 8.89 -5.26 -37.23
C SER A 32 9.40 -6.02 -36.01
N ASP A 33 10.73 -6.20 -35.91
CA ASP A 33 11.36 -6.76 -34.72
C ASP A 33 10.89 -6.05 -33.44
N ALA A 34 10.49 -4.77 -33.54
CA ALA A 34 9.88 -4.03 -32.45
C ALA A 34 8.53 -4.61 -32.01
N ALA A 35 7.64 -5.02 -32.93
CA ALA A 35 6.34 -5.61 -32.59
C ALA A 35 6.49 -7.01 -31.97
N ARG A 36 7.48 -7.80 -32.42
CA ARG A 36 7.84 -9.07 -31.75
C ARG A 36 8.48 -8.83 -30.38
N ALA A 37 9.37 -7.86 -30.25
CA ALA A 37 10.00 -7.50 -28.98
C ALA A 37 8.97 -6.97 -27.96
N GLU A 38 7.98 -6.18 -28.39
CA GLU A 38 6.88 -5.71 -27.54
C GLU A 38 5.97 -6.87 -27.09
N ALA A 39 5.66 -7.80 -27.98
CA ALA A 39 4.90 -9.01 -27.65
C ALA A 39 5.67 -9.91 -26.65
N ASP A 40 6.96 -10.13 -26.87
CA ASP A 40 7.79 -10.91 -25.94
C ASP A 40 7.94 -10.20 -24.58
N ALA A 41 8.13 -8.87 -24.58
CA ALA A 41 8.23 -8.09 -23.35
C ALA A 41 6.93 -8.12 -22.53
N THR A 42 5.77 -8.03 -23.19
CA THR A 42 4.46 -8.11 -22.52
C THR A 42 4.18 -9.51 -21.97
N LEU A 43 4.55 -10.57 -22.68
CA LEU A 43 4.48 -11.95 -22.18
C LEU A 43 5.43 -12.18 -20.98
N HIS A 44 6.63 -11.61 -21.03
CA HIS A 44 7.58 -11.64 -19.92
C HIS A 44 7.07 -10.88 -18.68
N LEU A 45 6.45 -9.73 -18.85
CA LEU A 45 5.83 -8.99 -17.74
C LEU A 45 4.67 -9.77 -17.13
N ALA A 46 3.79 -10.33 -17.97
CA ALA A 46 2.63 -11.09 -17.50
C ALA A 46 3.03 -12.41 -16.79
N SER A 47 4.11 -13.07 -17.24
CA SER A 47 4.66 -14.23 -16.54
C SER A 47 5.33 -13.86 -15.22
N ARG A 48 6.06 -12.73 -15.16
CA ARG A 48 6.63 -12.22 -13.91
C ARG A 48 5.55 -11.90 -12.88
N LEU A 49 4.50 -11.18 -13.27
CA LEU A 49 3.42 -10.82 -12.35
C LEU A 49 2.66 -12.04 -11.81
N ARG A 50 2.51 -13.10 -12.62
CA ARG A 50 1.88 -14.35 -12.19
C ARG A 50 2.68 -15.17 -11.17
N SER A 51 3.98 -14.87 -11.02
CA SER A 51 4.89 -15.56 -10.09
C SER A 51 5.46 -14.60 -9.04
N ALA A 52 5.05 -13.33 -9.07
CA ALA A 52 5.57 -12.30 -8.19
C ALA A 52 4.80 -12.27 -6.87
N VAL A 53 5.55 -12.12 -5.77
CA VAL A 53 5.02 -11.74 -4.48
C VAL A 53 4.61 -10.26 -4.61
N LEU A 54 3.30 -9.99 -4.67
CA LEU A 54 2.72 -8.65 -4.83
C LEU A 54 2.65 -7.92 -3.49
N HIS A 55 2.39 -8.65 -2.40
CA HIS A 55 2.20 -8.08 -1.08
C HIS A 55 2.68 -9.01 0.04
N ARG A 56 2.82 -8.46 1.24
CA ARG A 56 3.33 -9.16 2.43
C ARG A 56 2.37 -9.14 3.63
N ILE A 57 1.09 -9.00 3.35
CA ILE A 57 0.00 -8.94 4.35
C ILE A 57 0.08 -10.07 5.38
N ALA A 58 0.39 -11.31 4.95
CA ALA A 58 0.53 -12.46 5.84
C ALA A 58 1.60 -12.25 6.93
N ASP A 59 2.74 -11.68 6.55
CA ASP A 59 3.86 -11.42 7.45
C ASP A 59 3.47 -10.34 8.45
N VAL A 60 2.93 -9.23 7.95
CA VAL A 60 2.52 -8.08 8.77
C VAL A 60 1.44 -8.50 9.76
N ARG A 61 0.42 -9.25 9.32
CA ARG A 61 -0.63 -9.76 10.20
C ARG A 61 -0.05 -10.61 11.33
N ARG A 62 0.91 -11.50 11.03
CA ARG A 62 1.59 -12.33 12.03
C ARG A 62 2.38 -11.49 13.02
N GLN A 63 3.10 -10.47 12.55
CA GLN A 63 3.84 -9.53 13.40
C GLN A 63 2.92 -8.75 14.34
N GLN A 64 1.75 -8.33 13.86
CA GLN A 64 0.73 -7.65 14.68
C GLN A 64 -0.05 -8.60 15.60
N GLY A 65 0.19 -9.91 15.54
CA GLY A 65 -0.50 -10.90 16.38
C GLY A 65 -2.00 -11.07 16.08
N VAL A 66 -2.49 -10.58 14.93
CA VAL A 66 -3.91 -10.63 14.58
C VAL A 66 -4.25 -11.97 13.92
N THR A 67 -5.29 -12.65 14.41
CA THR A 67 -5.73 -13.92 13.81
C THR A 67 -6.56 -13.69 12.54
N LEU A 68 -6.52 -14.62 11.58
CA LEU A 68 -7.33 -14.53 10.35
C LEU A 68 -8.84 -14.45 10.63
N ARG A 69 -9.33 -15.09 11.70
CA ARG A 69 -10.74 -14.99 12.10
C ARG A 69 -11.11 -13.59 12.58
N ASN A 70 -10.19 -12.90 13.28
CA ASN A 70 -10.39 -11.53 13.69
C ASN A 70 -10.44 -10.61 12.46
N VAL A 71 -9.51 -10.79 11.52
CA VAL A 71 -9.52 -10.06 10.24
C VAL A 71 -10.83 -10.26 9.48
N ALA A 72 -11.27 -11.51 9.28
CA ALA A 72 -12.52 -11.83 8.60
C ALA A 72 -13.73 -11.14 9.24
N ARG A 73 -13.79 -11.13 10.58
CA ARG A 73 -14.84 -10.44 11.32
C ARG A 73 -14.80 -8.93 11.13
N ARG A 74 -13.60 -8.30 11.19
CA ARG A 74 -13.44 -6.84 11.05
C ARG A 74 -13.68 -6.36 9.61
N LEU A 75 -13.29 -7.16 8.62
CA LEU A 75 -13.53 -6.88 7.19
C LEU A 75 -14.97 -7.19 6.75
N GLY A 76 -15.72 -7.98 7.54
CA GLY A 76 -17.07 -8.40 7.19
C GLY A 76 -17.12 -9.38 6.01
N VAL A 77 -16.06 -10.14 5.77
CA VAL A 77 -15.95 -11.12 4.67
C VAL A 77 -15.70 -12.52 5.22
N SER A 78 -15.91 -13.55 4.39
CA SER A 78 -15.71 -14.93 4.81
C SER A 78 -14.21 -15.23 5.03
N LEU A 79 -13.94 -16.21 5.91
CA LEU A 79 -12.57 -16.66 6.18
C LEU A 79 -11.87 -17.20 4.92
N SER A 80 -12.62 -17.77 3.96
CA SER A 80 -12.07 -18.23 2.69
C SER A 80 -11.58 -17.08 1.82
N VAL A 81 -12.30 -15.95 1.79
CA VAL A 81 -11.89 -14.74 1.07
C VAL A 81 -10.63 -14.17 1.71
N VAL A 82 -10.59 -14.03 3.05
CA VAL A 82 -9.39 -13.53 3.75
C VAL A 82 -8.17 -14.41 3.48
N ARG A 83 -8.34 -15.75 3.47
CA ARG A 83 -7.24 -16.68 3.15
C ARG A 83 -6.71 -16.45 1.74
N ARG A 84 -7.60 -16.29 0.75
CA ARG A 84 -7.20 -16.01 -0.62
C ARG A 84 -6.48 -14.66 -0.73
N GLN A 85 -7.01 -13.63 -0.07
CA GLN A 85 -6.40 -12.30 -0.03
C GLN A 85 -5.05 -12.27 0.71
N GLU A 86 -4.79 -13.21 1.60
CA GLU A 86 -3.51 -13.29 2.33
C GLU A 86 -2.40 -13.90 1.45
N GLU A 87 -2.74 -14.64 0.40
CA GLU A 87 -1.77 -15.26 -0.51
C GLU A 87 -0.96 -14.17 -1.22
N PRO A 88 0.40 -14.22 -1.18
CA PRO A 88 1.25 -13.11 -1.61
C PRO A 88 1.13 -12.74 -3.09
N ASP A 89 0.68 -13.68 -3.92
CA ASP A 89 0.44 -13.55 -5.36
C ASP A 89 -0.99 -13.09 -5.68
N CYS A 90 -1.85 -12.90 -4.67
CA CYS A 90 -3.20 -12.44 -4.86
C CYS A 90 -3.21 -10.96 -5.29
N ASP A 91 -3.75 -10.70 -6.48
CA ASP A 91 -4.02 -9.33 -6.92
C ASP A 91 -5.17 -8.73 -6.10
N LEU A 92 -4.86 -7.71 -5.30
CA LEU A 92 -5.79 -7.03 -4.41
C LEU A 92 -6.16 -5.68 -4.97
N ARG A 93 -7.47 -5.36 -4.96
CA ARG A 93 -7.93 -4.01 -5.22
C ARG A 93 -7.36 -3.07 -4.16
N LEU A 94 -6.99 -1.85 -4.57
CA LEU A 94 -6.51 -0.83 -3.65
C LEU A 94 -7.50 -0.54 -2.50
N SER A 95 -8.80 -0.59 -2.78
CA SER A 95 -9.85 -0.47 -1.75
C SER A 95 -9.77 -1.56 -0.69
N ASP A 96 -9.45 -2.79 -1.08
CA ASP A 96 -9.32 -3.91 -0.16
C ASP A 96 -8.02 -3.81 0.62
N LEU A 97 -6.92 -3.40 -0.03
CA LEU A 97 -5.65 -3.13 0.63
C LEU A 97 -5.77 -2.03 1.71
N LEU A 98 -6.55 -0.97 1.46
CA LEU A 98 -6.84 0.07 2.46
C LEU A 98 -7.69 -0.45 3.63
N ARG A 99 -8.60 -1.40 3.38
CA ARG A 99 -9.33 -2.05 4.49
C ARG A 99 -8.40 -2.93 5.33
N TRP A 100 -7.48 -3.64 4.70
CA TRP A 100 -6.42 -4.39 5.41
C TRP A 100 -5.56 -3.45 6.26
N GLN A 101 -5.20 -2.28 5.73
CA GLN A 101 -4.50 -1.22 6.47
C GLN A 101 -5.25 -0.83 7.75
N GLU A 102 -6.56 -0.55 7.65
CA GLU A 102 -7.39 -0.18 8.81
C GLU A 102 -7.54 -1.30 9.84
N VAL A 103 -7.57 -2.56 9.39
CA VAL A 103 -7.69 -3.72 10.27
C VAL A 103 -6.37 -4.04 10.98
N LEU A 104 -5.25 -3.89 10.29
CA LEU A 104 -3.93 -4.17 10.85
C LEU A 104 -3.28 -2.95 11.52
N GLU A 105 -3.86 -1.77 11.35
CA GLU A 105 -3.41 -0.49 11.93
C GLU A 105 -1.95 -0.16 11.58
N VAL A 106 -1.54 -0.53 10.36
CA VAL A 106 -0.22 -0.24 9.78
C VAL A 106 -0.36 0.67 8.57
N PRO A 107 0.66 1.43 8.15
CA PRO A 107 0.64 2.15 6.87
C PRO A 107 0.50 1.20 5.66
N VAL A 108 -0.19 1.62 4.59
CA VAL A 108 -0.35 0.81 3.37
C VAL A 108 0.97 0.36 2.75
N ALA A 109 2.02 1.16 2.89
CA ALA A 109 3.36 0.85 2.39
C ALA A 109 3.97 -0.41 3.04
N GLU A 110 3.63 -0.70 4.30
CA GLU A 110 4.12 -1.90 5.01
C GLU A 110 3.51 -3.19 4.46
N LEU A 111 2.33 -3.10 3.83
CA LEU A 111 1.63 -4.25 3.26
C LEU A 111 2.20 -4.66 1.90
N LEU A 112 2.94 -3.78 1.24
CA LEU A 112 3.50 -4.01 -0.10
C LEU A 112 4.91 -4.61 0.01
N VAL A 113 5.28 -5.42 -0.99
CA VAL A 113 6.66 -5.90 -1.11
C VAL A 113 7.51 -4.77 -1.69
N GLU A 114 8.63 -4.47 -1.04
CA GLU A 114 9.63 -3.59 -1.63
C GLU A 114 10.15 -4.26 -2.90
N SER A 115 9.89 -3.65 -4.06
CA SER A 115 10.42 -4.15 -5.32
C SER A 115 11.93 -3.94 -5.34
N GLU A 116 12.68 -5.00 -5.05
CA GLU A 116 14.11 -5.12 -5.36
C GLU A 116 14.28 -4.93 -6.87
N GLY A 117 14.49 -3.68 -7.31
CA GLY A 117 14.84 -3.35 -8.70
C GLY A 117 13.94 -2.35 -9.47
N GLN A 118 12.86 -1.79 -8.91
CA GLN A 118 12.06 -0.77 -9.63
C GLN A 118 12.37 0.68 -9.26
N LEU A 119 13.23 0.91 -8.27
CA LEU A 119 13.86 2.20 -8.05
C LEU A 119 15.35 2.01 -8.28
N SER A 120 15.81 2.36 -9.48
CA SER A 120 17.23 2.54 -9.82
C SER A 120 17.97 3.14 -8.62
N GLY A 121 19.15 2.61 -8.28
CA GLY A 121 19.94 2.94 -7.08
C GLY A 121 19.88 4.39 -6.59
N PRO A 122 19.90 5.42 -7.46
CA PRO A 122 19.75 6.83 -7.07
C PRO A 122 18.43 7.18 -6.37
N VAL A 123 17.27 6.65 -6.78
CA VAL A 123 15.97 7.02 -6.20
C VAL A 123 15.78 6.37 -4.83
N LEU A 124 16.21 5.11 -4.67
CA LEU A 124 16.18 4.44 -3.36
C LEU A 124 17.14 5.12 -2.38
N ALA A 125 18.37 5.42 -2.81
CA ALA A 125 19.35 6.17 -2.01
C ALA A 125 18.80 7.53 -1.58
N ARG A 126 18.19 8.27 -2.51
CA ARG A 126 17.50 9.54 -2.22
C ARG A 126 16.36 9.36 -1.22
N SER A 127 15.50 8.36 -1.41
CA SER A 127 14.37 8.11 -0.50
C SER A 127 14.83 7.77 0.92
N ARG A 128 15.90 6.99 1.07
CA ARG A 128 16.52 6.66 2.36
C ARG A 128 17.10 7.91 3.01
N MET A 129 17.81 8.74 2.24
CA MET A 129 18.39 9.98 2.76
C MET A 129 17.30 11.00 3.16
N VAL A 130 16.21 11.10 2.41
CA VAL A 130 15.03 11.89 2.80
C VAL A 130 14.47 11.39 4.14
N LYS A 131 14.30 10.07 4.33
CA LYS A 131 13.82 9.52 5.61
C LYS A 131 14.77 9.83 6.78
N LEU A 132 16.08 9.75 6.55
CA LEU A 132 17.09 10.13 7.53
C LEU A 132 17.00 11.62 7.88
N MET A 133 16.91 12.50 6.88
CA MET A 133 16.74 13.94 7.10
C MET A 133 15.48 14.25 7.90
N LYS A 134 14.33 13.68 7.53
CA LYS A 134 13.07 13.87 8.29
C LYS A 134 13.20 13.46 9.75
N THR A 135 13.97 12.40 10.01
CA THR A 135 14.21 11.89 11.36
C THR A 135 15.15 12.82 12.13
N ALA A 136 16.24 13.26 11.50
CA ALA A 136 17.17 14.23 12.07
C ALA A 136 16.49 15.58 12.36
N ALA A 137 15.65 16.07 11.45
CA ALA A 137 14.87 17.29 11.63
C ALA A 137 13.86 17.17 12.79
N ALA A 138 13.18 16.02 12.93
CA ALA A 138 12.30 15.75 14.07
C ALA A 138 13.06 15.62 15.40
N LEU A 139 14.27 15.04 15.39
CA LEU A 139 15.13 15.00 16.56
C LEU A 139 15.57 16.41 16.95
N ARG A 140 15.93 17.25 15.97
CA ARG A 140 16.40 18.62 16.20
C ARG A 140 15.35 19.46 16.92
N GLU A 141 14.09 19.33 16.52
CA GLU A 141 12.96 19.98 17.21
C GLU A 141 12.81 19.52 18.67
N ARG A 142 13.08 18.24 18.95
CA ARG A 142 12.89 17.64 20.29
C ARG A 142 14.09 17.85 21.22
N THR A 143 15.29 17.97 20.67
CA THR A 143 16.53 18.08 21.44
C THR A 143 16.99 19.53 21.62
N ALA A 144 16.26 20.51 21.07
CA ALA A 144 16.54 21.94 21.25
C ALA A 144 16.75 22.30 22.73
N GLY A 145 17.88 22.96 23.03
CA GLY A 145 18.27 23.36 24.39
C GLY A 145 18.83 22.25 25.28
N THR A 146 18.94 21.01 24.78
CA THR A 146 19.56 19.88 25.51
C THR A 146 21.02 19.67 25.06
N PRO A 147 21.86 18.96 25.84
CA PRO A 147 23.20 18.56 25.40
C PRO A 147 23.19 17.72 24.11
N ALA A 148 22.09 17.03 23.80
CA ALA A 148 21.91 16.26 22.57
C ALA A 148 21.65 17.12 21.32
N ALA A 149 21.38 18.44 21.49
CA ALA A 149 21.17 19.36 20.38
C ALA A 149 22.39 19.39 19.44
N ARG A 150 23.60 19.46 20.00
CA ARG A 150 24.84 19.55 19.20
C ARG A 150 25.05 18.34 18.31
N VAL A 151 24.81 17.14 18.84
CA VAL A 151 24.93 15.88 18.07
C VAL A 151 23.88 15.82 16.97
N THR A 152 22.69 16.33 17.23
CA THR A 152 21.60 16.34 16.25
C THR A 152 21.86 17.33 15.12
N GLU A 153 22.42 18.52 15.41
CA GLU A 153 22.83 19.48 14.37
C GLU A 153 23.96 18.92 13.49
N MET A 154 24.97 18.29 14.11
CA MET A 154 26.04 17.64 13.35
C MET A 154 25.49 16.55 12.42
N LEU A 155 24.49 15.79 12.85
CA LEU A 155 23.84 14.79 12.00
C LEU A 155 23.12 15.43 10.81
N VAL A 156 22.44 16.56 11.01
CA VAL A 156 21.79 17.30 9.92
C VAL A 156 22.83 17.83 8.92
N GLU A 157 23.92 18.42 9.40
CA GLU A 157 25.02 18.92 8.57
C GLU A 157 25.63 17.79 7.73
N GLN A 158 25.93 16.64 8.34
CA GLN A 158 26.47 15.47 7.64
C GLN A 158 25.53 14.94 6.54
N ILE A 159 24.22 14.96 6.79
CA ILE A 159 23.24 14.54 5.77
C ILE A 159 23.20 15.55 4.62
N LEU A 160 23.26 16.86 4.90
CA LEU A 160 23.28 17.91 3.87
C LEU A 160 24.57 17.93 3.06
N GLU A 161 25.70 17.60 3.67
CA GLU A 161 26.99 17.45 2.97
C GLU A 161 26.93 16.31 1.95
N LEU A 162 26.28 15.20 2.31
CA LEU A 162 26.07 14.06 1.41
C LEU A 162 24.98 14.32 0.35
N MET A 163 23.98 15.15 0.66
CA MET A 163 22.82 15.38 -0.21
C MET A 163 22.17 16.76 0.06
N PRO A 164 22.65 17.83 -0.59
CA PRO A 164 22.26 19.21 -0.28
C PRO A 164 20.80 19.53 -0.65
N GLU A 165 20.21 18.81 -1.61
CA GLU A 165 18.79 18.95 -2.00
C GLU A 165 17.79 18.61 -0.88
N LEU A 166 18.25 18.17 0.29
CA LEU A 166 17.41 17.84 1.44
C LEU A 166 17.18 19.00 2.41
N ALA A 167 17.70 20.19 2.11
CA ALA A 167 17.57 21.39 2.96
C ALA A 167 16.11 21.74 3.30
N ASP A 168 15.20 21.58 2.33
CA ASP A 168 13.79 21.94 2.47
C ASP A 168 12.90 20.80 3.00
N VAL A 169 13.49 19.67 3.40
CA VAL A 169 12.74 18.53 3.87
C VAL A 169 12.20 18.80 5.28
N THR A 170 10.87 18.94 5.36
CA THR A 170 10.18 19.10 6.65
C THR A 170 10.28 17.82 7.48
N PRO A 171 10.37 17.92 8.81
CA PRO A 171 10.32 16.77 9.72
C PRO A 171 9.13 15.85 9.43
N TRP A 172 9.22 14.60 9.89
CA TRP A 172 8.03 13.77 9.97
C TRP A 172 6.94 14.55 10.72
N HIS A 173 5.80 14.80 10.06
CA HIS A 173 4.60 15.16 10.81
C HIS A 173 4.45 14.10 11.89
N THR A 174 4.29 14.54 13.12
CA THR A 174 3.94 13.64 14.22
C THR A 174 2.57 13.07 13.87
N ALA A 175 2.54 11.97 13.11
CA ALA A 175 1.34 11.26 12.71
C ALA A 175 0.79 10.58 13.97
N GLY A 176 0.05 11.41 14.68
CA GLY A 176 -0.38 11.23 16.05
C GLY A 176 -0.90 12.61 16.40
N SER A 177 -2.08 12.93 15.86
CA SER A 177 -2.90 14.05 16.34
C SER A 177 -2.67 14.16 17.84
N ARG A 178 -2.15 15.30 18.29
CA ARG A 178 -2.14 15.60 19.73
C ARG A 178 -3.59 15.46 20.14
N ARG A 179 -3.93 14.36 20.81
CA ARG A 179 -5.19 14.29 21.55
C ARG A 179 -5.14 15.51 22.45
N SER A 180 -6.00 16.49 22.18
CA SER A 180 -6.26 17.52 23.17
C SER A 180 -6.70 16.78 24.43
N LEU A 181 -6.34 17.27 25.60
CA LEU A 181 -6.73 16.64 26.86
C LEU A 181 -8.28 16.55 26.99
N ASP A 182 -9.01 17.33 26.18
CA ASP A 182 -10.47 17.34 26.04
C ASP A 182 -11.03 16.41 24.94
N ASP A 183 -10.20 15.73 24.15
CA ASP A 183 -10.67 14.81 23.09
C ASP A 183 -11.07 13.46 23.69
N VAL A 184 -12.34 13.37 24.11
CA VAL A 184 -12.91 12.11 24.59
C VAL A 184 -13.04 11.14 23.42
N GLY A 185 -12.36 9.99 23.52
CA GLY A 185 -12.35 8.95 22.49
C GLY A 185 -13.74 8.42 22.15
N ARG A 186 -13.87 7.71 21.00
CA ARG A 186 -15.16 7.15 20.53
C ARG A 186 -15.91 6.34 21.60
N THR A 187 -15.21 5.71 22.52
CA THR A 187 -15.77 4.96 23.65
C THR A 187 -16.64 5.82 24.57
N ALA A 188 -16.33 7.10 24.75
CA ALA A 188 -17.14 8.02 25.55
C ALA A 188 -18.39 8.53 24.82
N ARG A 189 -18.39 8.49 23.49
CA ARG A 189 -19.58 8.87 22.69
C ARG A 189 -20.63 7.76 22.64
N PHE A 190 -20.28 6.55 23.06
CA PHE A 190 -21.17 5.40 23.12
C PHE A 190 -21.09 4.73 24.49
N THR A 191 -21.50 5.46 25.53
CA THR A 191 -21.72 4.86 26.84
C THR A 191 -22.93 3.91 26.76
N VAL A 192 -22.71 2.64 27.07
CA VAL A 192 -23.80 1.67 27.23
C VAL A 192 -24.39 1.88 28.62
N SER A 193 -25.70 2.10 28.71
CA SER A 193 -26.38 2.22 30.01
C SER A 193 -26.29 0.90 30.79
N ASP A 194 -26.00 0.99 32.08
CA ASP A 194 -25.96 -0.17 32.99
C ASP A 194 -27.32 -0.91 33.08
N ASP A 195 -28.40 -0.28 32.63
CA ASP A 195 -29.74 -0.89 32.58
C ASP A 195 -29.80 -2.11 31.65
N VAL A 196 -28.95 -2.16 30.61
CA VAL A 196 -28.85 -3.30 29.69
C VAL A 196 -28.43 -4.58 30.43
N PHE A 197 -27.69 -4.45 31.53
CA PHE A 197 -27.26 -5.58 32.35
C PHE A 197 -28.27 -5.95 33.45
N ARG A 198 -29.27 -5.10 33.74
CA ARG A 198 -30.31 -5.36 34.75
C ARG A 198 -31.51 -6.13 34.21
N SER A 199 -31.80 -6.06 32.91
CA SER A 199 -32.93 -6.78 32.30
C SER A 199 -32.66 -8.26 32.00
N ALA A 200 -31.46 -8.77 32.28
CA ALA A 200 -31.08 -10.17 32.05
C ALA A 200 -31.20 -11.06 33.31
N SER A 201 -31.71 -10.52 34.41
CA SER A 201 -31.98 -11.26 35.64
C SER A 201 -33.45 -11.10 36.05
N SER A 202 -34.35 -11.71 35.27
CA SER A 202 -35.65 -12.15 35.75
C SER A 202 -36.16 -13.33 34.95
#